data_AF-A0A3M8FNG0-F1
#
_entry.id   AF-A0A3M8FNG0-F1
#
_cell.length_a   1.000
_cell.length_b   1.000
_cell.length_c   1.000
_cell.angle_alpha   90.00
_cell.angle_beta   90.00
_cell.angle_gamma   90.00
#
_symmetry.space_group_name_H-M   'P 1'
#
loop_
_entity.id
_entity.type
_entity.pdbx_description
1 polymer ?
#
loop_
_entity_poly.entity_id
_entity_poly.type
_entity_poly.pdbx_seq_one_letter_code
_entity_poly.pdbx_strand_id
1 'polypeptide(L)'
;MIVQIAVIGTFALMGLGILTMIISGIKGLSQGKQDVKRIAIMAVPFVIFAISYFAVRGSELDFAQAGVLTTLIMMGIMVVSVVITGLRGTFKF
;
A
#
# COMPACT_ATOMS: atom_id res chain seq x y z
N MET A 1 11.39 -25.97 -20.27
CA MET A 1 10.47 -26.58 -19.28
C MET A 1 10.85 -26.26 -17.84
N ILE A 2 12.11 -26.39 -17.43
CA ILE A 2 12.52 -26.08 -16.04
C ILE A 2 12.22 -24.65 -15.59
N VAL A 3 12.38 -23.66 -16.49
CA VAL A 3 12.07 -22.25 -16.22
C VAL A 3 10.58 -22.04 -15.90
N GLN A 4 9.67 -22.67 -16.65
CA GLN A 4 8.23 -22.54 -16.41
C GLN A 4 7.81 -23.15 -15.06
N ILE A 5 8.37 -24.30 -14.71
CA ILE A 5 8.12 -24.95 -13.42
C ILE A 5 8.63 -24.07 -12.27
N ALA A 6 9.81 -23.46 -12.42
CA ALA A 6 10.36 -22.55 -11.42
C ALA A 6 9.51 -21.29 -11.24
N VAL A 7 9.01 -20.70 -12.33
CA VAL A 7 8.12 -19.53 -12.29
C VAL A 7 6.80 -19.86 -11.58
N ILE A 8 6.15 -20.96 -11.96
CA ILE A 8 4.90 -21.40 -11.32
C ILE A 8 5.12 -21.71 -9.84
N GLY A 9 6.20 -22.41 -9.50
CA GLY A 9 6.57 -22.70 -8.12
C GLY A 9 6.79 -21.42 -7.29
N THR A 10 7.44 -20.41 -7.87
CA THR A 10 7.65 -19.11 -7.20
C THR A 10 6.33 -18.43 -6.90
N PHE A 11 5.41 -18.33 -7.88
CA PHE A 11 4.10 -17.72 -7.66
C PHE A 11 3.26 -18.49 -6.64
N ALA A 12 3.32 -19.82 -6.64
CA ALA A 12 2.64 -20.66 -5.66
C ALA A 12 3.16 -20.40 -4.23
N LEU A 13 4.48 -20.35 -4.05
CA LEU A 13 5.10 -20.07 -2.75
C LEU A 13 4.83 -18.64 -2.28
N MET A 14 4.88 -17.64 -3.18
CA MET A 14 4.50 -16.27 -2.84
C MET A 14 3.04 -16.19 -2.39
N GLY A 15 2.12 -16.86 -3.11
CA GLY A 15 0.71 -16.92 -2.75
C GLY A 15 0.49 -17.51 -1.36
N LEU A 16 1.15 -18.64 -1.05
CA LEU A 16 1.11 -19.26 0.28
C LEU A 16 1.68 -18.34 1.37
N GLY A 17 2.80 -17.66 1.09
CA GLY A 17 3.39 -16.67 2.00
C GLY A 17 2.42 -15.53 2.32
N ILE A 18 1.76 -14.99 1.30
CA ILE A 18 0.76 -13.93 1.48
C ILE A 18 -0.44 -14.43 2.29
N LEU A 19 -0.95 -15.63 2.00
CA LEU A 19 -2.07 -16.22 2.75
C LEU A 19 -1.75 -16.39 4.24
N THR A 20 -0.57 -16.92 4.55
CA THR A 20 -0.15 -17.11 5.96
C THR A 20 0.04 -15.78 6.70
N MET A 21 0.52 -14.74 6.02
CA MET A 21 0.59 -13.38 6.57
C MET A 21 -0.79 -12.82 6.87
N ILE A 22 -1.75 -12.97 5.96
CA ILE A 22 -3.13 -12.49 6.16
C ILE A 22 -3.78 -13.19 7.35
N ILE A 23 -3.69 -14.53 7.42
CA ILE A 23 -4.27 -15.31 8.52
C ILE A 23 -3.64 -14.90 9.86
N SER A 24 -2.31 -14.74 9.89
CA SER A 24 -1.60 -14.29 11.09
C SER A 24 -2.00 -12.88 11.52
N GLY A 25 -2.18 -11.97 10.55
CA GLY A 25 -2.67 -10.62 10.79
C GLY A 25 -4.08 -10.60 11.40
N ILE A 26 -5.03 -11.33 10.81
CA ILE A 26 -6.41 -11.44 11.32
C ILE A 26 -6.42 -12.02 12.74
N LYS A 27 -5.65 -13.07 12.98
CA LYS A 27 -5.53 -13.68 14.31
C LYS A 27 -4.92 -12.71 15.32
N GLY A 28 -3.91 -11.94 14.92
CA GLY A 28 -3.32 -10.88 15.75
C GLY A 28 -4.31 -9.78 16.11
N LEU A 29 -5.17 -9.40 15.16
CA LEU A 29 -6.24 -8.43 15.36
C LEU A 29 -7.31 -8.94 16.33
N SER A 30 -7.77 -10.18 16.14
CA SER A 30 -8.78 -10.82 17.01
C SER A 30 -8.27 -11.00 18.45
N GLN A 31 -6.97 -11.17 18.64
CA GLN A 31 -6.34 -11.25 19.96
C GLN A 31 -6.05 -9.87 20.59
N GLY A 32 -6.41 -8.77 19.93
CA GLY A 32 -6.15 -7.41 20.40
C GLY A 32 -4.67 -7.02 20.44
N LYS A 33 -3.77 -7.82 19.85
CA LYS A 33 -2.33 -7.56 19.82
C LYS A 33 -1.93 -6.48 18.82
N GLN A 34 -2.83 -6.16 17.90
CA GLN A 34 -2.59 -5.18 16.84
C GLN A 34 -3.56 -4.01 16.95
N ASP A 35 -3.02 -2.80 16.84
CA ASP A 35 -3.81 -1.57 16.79
C ASP A 35 -4.37 -1.34 15.38
N VAL A 36 -5.69 -1.48 15.24
CA VAL A 36 -6.43 -1.25 13.97
C VAL A 36 -6.07 0.10 13.35
N LYS A 37 -5.93 1.15 14.17
CA LYS A 37 -5.58 2.50 13.71
C LYS A 37 -4.21 2.56 13.05
N ARG A 38 -3.22 1.84 13.60
CA ARG A 38 -1.87 1.77 13.02
C ARG A 38 -1.88 0.98 11.71
N ILE A 39 -2.62 -0.13 11.67
CA ILE A 39 -2.78 -0.92 10.44
C ILE A 39 -3.39 -0.05 9.33
N ALA A 40 -4.44 0.71 9.64
CA ALA A 40 -5.09 1.58 8.67
C ALA A 40 -4.13 2.64 8.09
N ILE A 41 -3.26 3.24 8.93
CA ILE A 41 -2.26 4.21 8.47
C ILE A 41 -1.21 3.53 7.58
N MET A 42 -0.77 2.32 7.92
CA MET A 42 0.18 1.56 7.11
C MET A 42 -0.41 1.10 5.77
N ALA A 43 -1.74 0.93 5.70
CA ALA A 43 -2.44 0.54 4.48
C ALA A 43 -2.63 1.69 3.47
N VAL A 44 -2.40 2.95 3.87
CA VAL A 44 -2.63 4.14 3.03
C VAL A 44 -1.98 4.04 1.63
N PRO A 45 -0.70 3.65 1.48
CA PRO A 45 -0.09 3.54 0.15
C PRO A 45 -0.80 2.50 -0.75
N PHE A 46 -1.26 1.39 -0.17
CA PHE A 46 -1.99 0.35 -0.90
C PHE A 46 -3.36 0.83 -1.37
N VAL A 47 -4.07 1.59 -0.53
CA VAL A 47 -5.37 2.18 -0.87
C VAL A 47 -5.21 3.19 -2.00
N ILE A 48 -4.20 4.07 -1.92
CA ILE A 48 -3.92 5.06 -2.97
C ILE A 48 -3.52 4.38 -4.27
N PHE A 49 -2.73 3.30 -4.20
CA PHE A 49 -2.39 2.51 -5.37
C PHE A 49 -3.62 1.87 -6.01
N ALA A 50 -4.50 1.27 -5.21
CA ALA A 50 -5.74 0.69 -5.72
C ALA A 50 -6.60 1.75 -6.43
N ILE A 51 -6.80 2.92 -5.81
CA ILE A 51 -7.56 4.03 -6.40
C ILE A 51 -6.88 4.51 -7.70
N SER A 52 -5.55 4.69 -7.68
CA SER A 52 -4.77 5.13 -8.84
C SER A 52 -4.88 4.13 -10.00
N TYR A 53 -4.86 2.83 -9.69
CA TYR A 53 -5.04 1.77 -10.68
C TYR A 53 -6.44 1.81 -11.32
N PHE A 54 -7.49 1.99 -10.53
CA PHE A 54 -8.84 2.14 -11.07
C PHE A 54 -9.03 3.45 -11.85
N ALA A 55 -8.34 4.53 -11.48
CA ALA A 55 -8.42 5.82 -12.15
C ALA A 55 -7.72 5.84 -13.53
N VAL A 56 -6.71 5.00 -13.72
CA VAL A 56 -5.90 4.94 -14.94
C VAL A 56 -6.34 3.82 -15.89
N ARG A 57 -7.28 2.97 -15.43
CA ARG A 57 -7.78 1.78 -16.12
C ARG A 57 -8.22 2.10 -17.55
N GLY A 58 -7.49 1.59 -18.54
CA GLY A 58 -7.72 1.85 -19.98
C GLY A 58 -6.50 2.39 -20.74
N SER A 59 -5.35 2.50 -20.09
CA SER A 59 -4.07 2.86 -20.68
C SER A 59 -3.22 1.61 -20.97
N GLU A 60 -2.41 1.61 -22.03
CA GLU A 60 -1.57 0.46 -22.39
C GLU A 60 -0.52 0.09 -21.31
N LEU A 61 -0.30 0.98 -20.33
CA LEU A 61 0.64 0.86 -19.21
C LEU A 61 -0.06 1.02 -17.83
N ASP A 62 -1.24 0.42 -17.67
CA ASP A 62 -2.11 0.54 -16.49
C ASP A 62 -1.39 0.41 -15.13
N PHE A 63 -0.47 -0.56 -14.98
CA PHE A 63 0.22 -0.80 -13.71
C PHE A 63 1.36 0.19 -13.42
N ALA A 64 2.14 0.52 -14.45
CA ALA A 64 3.28 1.42 -14.30
C ALA A 64 2.81 2.85 -14.02
N GLN A 65 1.80 3.30 -14.77
CA GLN A 65 1.23 4.63 -14.61
C GLN A 65 0.49 4.77 -13.27
N ALA A 66 -0.19 3.72 -12.80
CA ALA A 66 -0.76 3.69 -11.45
C ALA A 66 0.31 3.83 -10.35
N GLY A 67 1.47 3.17 -10.51
CA GLY A 67 2.59 3.29 -9.58
C GLY A 67 3.19 4.69 -9.53
N VAL A 68 3.37 5.32 -10.69
CA VAL A 68 3.83 6.72 -10.77
C VAL A 68 2.81 7.67 -10.13
N LEU A 69 1.53 7.50 -10.44
CA LEU A 69 0.45 8.33 -9.89
C LEU A 69 0.37 8.20 -8.35
N THR A 70 0.52 6.99 -7.83
CA THR A 70 0.57 6.74 -6.38
C THR A 70 1.72 7.50 -5.73
N THR A 71 2.90 7.45 -6.35
CA THR A 71 4.09 8.14 -5.85
C THR A 71 3.88 9.65 -5.84
N LEU A 72 3.31 10.20 -6.92
CA LEU A 72 2.97 11.63 -7.01
C LEU A 72 1.96 12.06 -5.95
N ILE A 73 0.90 11.27 -5.73
CA ILE A 73 -0.11 11.56 -4.70
C ILE A 73 0.53 11.55 -3.30
N MET A 74 1.37 10.56 -3.00
CA MET A 74 2.05 10.48 -1.71
C MET A 74 3.01 11.65 -1.48
N MET A 75 3.74 12.07 -2.52
CA MET A 75 4.57 13.28 -2.47
C MET A 75 3.71 14.53 -2.25
N GLY A 76 2.57 14.65 -2.91
CA GLY A 76 1.63 15.75 -2.70
C GLY A 76 1.11 15.81 -1.25
N ILE A 77 0.68 14.66 -0.70
CA ILE A 77 0.25 14.55 0.70
C ILE A 77 1.36 14.99 1.65
N MET A 78 2.61 14.60 1.38
CA MET A 78 3.77 15.00 2.18
C MET A 78 3.93 16.53 2.18
N VAL A 79 3.91 17.18 1.01
CA VAL A 79 4.05 18.63 0.90
C VAL A 79 2.94 19.35 1.67
N VAL A 80 1.68 18.94 1.49
CA VAL A 80 0.54 19.51 2.21
C VAL A 80 0.68 19.31 3.71
N SER A 81 1.11 18.12 4.14
CA SER A 81 1.32 17.80 5.55
C SER A 81 2.39 18.68 6.18
N VAL A 82 3.49 18.93 5.48
CA VAL A 82 4.56 19.82 5.94
C VAL A 82 4.06 21.26 6.07
N VAL A 83 3.32 21.78 5.08
CA VAL A 83 2.76 23.13 5.14
C VAL A 83 1.81 23.28 6.33
N ILE A 84 0.87 22.34 6.52
CA ILE A 84 -0.08 22.38 7.65
C ILE A 84 0.66 22.30 8.99
N THR A 85 1.66 21.42 9.09
CA THR A 85 2.41 21.23 10.34
C THR A 85 3.28 22.45 10.64
N GLY A 86 3.89 23.06 9.61
CA GLY A 86 4.63 24.32 9.72
C GLY A 86 3.74 25.47 10.18
N LEU A 87 2.57 25.65 9.57
CA LEU A 87 1.59 26.67 9.99
C LEU A 87 1.13 26.46 11.45
N ARG A 88 0.83 25.21 11.86
CA ARG A 88 0.50 24.90 13.26
C ARG A 88 1.64 25.19 14.23
N GLY A 89 2.89 24.99 13.80
CA GLY A 89 4.07 25.33 14.59
C GLY A 89 4.25 26.84 14.78
N THR A 90 3.96 27.62 13.73
CA THR A 90 4.10 29.09 13.75
C THR A 90 3.03 29.80 14.57
N PHE A 91 1.80 29.26 14.63
CA PHE A 91 0.70 29.85 15.42
C PHE A 91 0.56 29.26 16.84
N LYS A 92 1.52 28.45 17.29
CA LYS A 92 1.65 28.11 18.72
C LYS A 92 2.25 29.31 19.47
N PHE A 93 1.37 30.24 19.85
CA PHE A 93 1.57 31.08 21.03
C PHE A 93 1.16 30.29 22.27
#